data_AF-A0A3N5Q080-F1
#
_entry.id   AF-A0A3N5Q080-F1
#
_cell.length_a   1.000
_cell.length_b   1.000
_cell.length_c   1.000
_cell.angle_alpha   90.00
_cell.angle_beta   90.00
_cell.angle_gamma   90.00
#
_symmetry.space_group_name_H-M   'P 1'
#
loop_
_entity.id
_entity.type
_entity.pdbx_description
1 polymer ?
#
loop_
_entity_poly.entity_id
_entity_poly.type
_entity_poly.pdbx_seq_one_letter_code
_entity_poly.pdbx_strand_id
1 'polypeptide(L)' 'MEYRIRYHKQSQSGPEQETLVQANSPAEAMVKFLHTRGDSRDTRQNPWVTSVCPEPATGEPNW' A
#
# COMPACT_ATOMS: atom_id res chain seq x y z
N MET A 1 -7.62 -9.44 -7.78
CA MET A 1 -8.28 -8.82 -6.62
C MET A 1 -7.63 -7.48 -6.38
N GLU A 2 -8.33 -6.50 -5.80
CA GLU A 2 -7.71 -5.22 -5.45
C GLU A 2 -7.39 -5.19 -3.97
N TYR A 3 -6.22 -4.66 -3.61
CA TYR A 3 -5.75 -4.54 -2.24
C TYR A 3 -5.51 -3.08 -1.92
N ARG A 4 -6.08 -2.63 -0.81
CA ARG A 4 -5.80 -1.32 -0.22
C ARG A 4 -4.61 -1.44 0.72
N ILE A 5 -3.57 -0.66 0.44
CA ILE A 5 -2.33 -0.59 1.21
C ILE A 5 -2.25 0.77 1.88
N ARG A 6 -2.21 0.77 3.22
CA ARG A 6 -1.96 1.95 4.04
C ARG A 6 -0.48 2.04 4.40
N TYR A 7 0.10 3.23 4.31
CA TYR A 7 1.52 3.44 4.59
C TYR A 7 1.85 4.89 4.95
N HIS A 8 3.02 5.11 5.56
CA HIS A 8 3.62 6.44 5.77
C HIS A 8 4.79 6.68 4.79
N LYS A 9 4.91 7.90 4.23
CA LYS A 9 5.95 8.23 3.22
C LYS A 9 7.34 8.55 3.79
N GLN A 10 7.45 9.14 4.99
CA GLN A 10 8.70 9.81 5.41
C GLN A 10 9.04 9.67 6.89
N SER A 11 8.05 9.54 7.76
CA SER A 11 8.23 9.35 9.20
C SER A 11 6.92 8.82 9.76
N GLN A 12 6.97 8.01 10.82
CA GLN A 12 5.80 7.42 11.49
C GLN A 12 4.80 8.49 12.00
N SER A 13 5.20 9.77 11.99
CA SER A 13 4.39 10.93 12.38
C SER A 13 3.73 11.69 11.21
N GLY A 14 3.94 11.27 9.95
CA GLY A 14 3.28 11.88 8.80
C GLY A 14 1.86 11.32 8.58
N PRO A 15 0.99 12.00 7.81
CA PRO A 15 -0.34 11.48 7.50
C PRO A 15 -0.22 10.11 6.82
N GLU A 16 -1.06 9.16 7.25
CA GLU A 16 -1.23 7.89 6.55
C GLU A 16 -1.70 8.17 5.12
N GLN A 17 -1.19 7.38 4.20
CA GLN A 17 -1.53 7.43 2.80
C GLN A 17 -2.05 6.06 2.39
N GLU A 18 -3.00 6.05 1.47
CA GLU A 18 -3.61 4.82 0.98
C GLU A 18 -3.33 4.67 -0.51
N THR A 19 -3.22 3.43 -0.99
CA THR A 19 -3.14 3.15 -2.41
C THR A 19 -3.79 1.82 -2.71
N LEU A 20 -4.31 1.69 -3.93
CA LEU A 20 -4.97 0.49 -4.42
C LEU A 20 -4.03 -0.24 -5.37
N VAL A 21 -3.83 -1.53 -5.13
CA VAL A 21 -2.93 -2.38 -5.91
C VAL A 21 -3.68 -3.63 -6.35
N GLN A 22 -3.71 -3.85 -7.66
CA GLN A 22 -4.25 -5.09 -8.22
C GLN A 22 -3.26 -6.24 -8.06
N ALA A 23 -3.65 -7.25 -7.31
CA ALA A 23 -2.84 -8.44 -7.06
C ALA A 23 -3.69 -9.70 -6.85
N ASN A 24 -3.04 -10.86 -6.84
CA ASN A 24 -3.70 -12.13 -6.52
C ASN A 24 -3.55 -12.55 -5.05
N SER A 25 -2.67 -11.88 -4.31
CA SER A 25 -2.44 -12.13 -2.88
C SER A 25 -1.93 -10.86 -2.17
N PRO A 26 -2.06 -10.76 -0.83
CA PRO A 26 -1.49 -9.66 -0.06
C PRO A 26 0.03 -9.52 -0.22
N ALA A 27 0.73 -10.65 -0.33
CA ALA A 27 2.17 -10.68 -0.56
C ALA A 27 2.53 -10.09 -1.93
N GLU A 28 1.79 -10.47 -2.98
CA GLU A 28 1.97 -9.92 -4.33
C GLU A 28 1.62 -8.41 -4.36
N ALA A 29 0.58 -7.98 -3.63
CA ALA A 29 0.21 -6.57 -3.50
C ALA A 29 1.35 -5.75 -2.87
N MET A 30 1.98 -6.27 -1.82
CA MET A 30 3.11 -5.61 -1.16
C MET A 30 4.34 -5.52 -2.07
N VAL A 31 4.68 -6.60 -2.79
CA VAL A 31 5.80 -6.59 -3.75
C VAL A 31 5.56 -5.58 -4.87
N LYS A 32 4.35 -5.54 -5.42
CA LYS A 32 3.95 -4.57 -6.46
C LYS A 32 4.00 -3.14 -5.93
N PHE A 33 3.48 -2.89 -4.74
CA PHE A 33 3.54 -1.57 -4.10
C PHE A 33 4.98 -1.07 -3.93
N LEU A 34 5.85 -1.92 -3.42
CA LEU A 34 7.27 -1.60 -3.24
C LEU A 34 7.97 -1.41 -4.59
N HIS A 35 7.63 -2.18 -5.62
CA HIS A 35 8.18 -2.00 -6.98
C HIS A 35 7.74 -0.69 -7.64
N THR A 36 6.44 -0.36 -7.60
CA THR A 36 5.89 0.87 -8.18
C THR A 36 6.50 2.12 -7.53
N ARG A 37 6.95 2.02 -6.28
CA ARG A 37 7.58 3.13 -5.55
C ARG A 37 9.10 3.08 -5.52
N GLY A 38 9.70 1.91 -5.66
CA GLY A 38 11.15 1.73 -5.72
C GLY A 38 11.80 2.37 -6.96
N ASP A 39 11.01 2.73 -7.97
CA ASP A 39 11.47 3.49 -9.14
C ASP A 39 11.69 4.99 -8.84
N SER A 40 11.16 5.49 -7.71
CA SER A 40 11.55 6.81 -7.22
C SER A 40 13.00 6.72 -6.75
N ARG A 41 13.91 7.40 -7.45
CA ARG A 41 15.37 7.53 -7.18
C ARG A 41 15.77 7.92 -5.73
N ASP A 42 14.80 8.07 -4.84
CA ASP A 42 14.96 8.36 -3.41
C ASP A 42 14.95 7.06 -2.58
N THR A 43 16.03 6.28 -2.69
CA THR A 43 16.26 5.04 -1.94
C THR A 43 16.36 5.21 -0.41
N ARG A 44 16.17 6.44 0.09
CA ARG A 44 16.28 6.76 1.53
C ARG A 44 14.94 6.78 2.26
N GLN A 45 13.82 6.60 1.56
CA GLN A 45 12.49 6.71 2.16
C GLN A 45 11.61 5.54 1.74
N ASN A 46 11.93 4.36 2.29
CA ASN A 46 11.03 3.21 2.15
C ASN A 46 9.73 3.53 2.92
N PRO A 47 8.57 3.47 2.26
CA PRO A 47 7.30 3.70 2.93
C PRO A 47 7.04 2.61 3.96
N TRP A 48 6.64 3.01 5.16
CA TRP A 48 6.26 2.06 6.20
C TRP A 48 4.80 1.66 6.00
N VAL A 49 4.57 0.44 5.52
CA VAL A 49 3.23 -0.14 5.37
C VAL A 49 2.64 -0.46 6.75
N THR A 50 1.46 0.09 7.03
CA THR A 50 0.70 -0.11 8.28
C THR A 50 -0.38 -1.16 8.13
N SER A 51 -0.98 -1.30 6.93
CA SER A 51 -2.04 -2.27 6.67
C SER A 51 -2.13 -2.66 5.19
N VAL A 52 -2.51 -3.91 4.93
CA VAL A 52 -2.82 -4.44 3.60
C VAL A 52 -4.13 -5.22 3.70
N CYS A 53 -5.20 -4.66 3.13
CA CYS A 53 -6.52 -5.28 3.15
C CYS A 53 -7.01 -5.53 1.72
N PRO A 54 -7.64 -6.68 1.41
CA PRO A 54 -8.40 -6.81 0.17
C PRO A 54 -9.58 -5.83 0.19
N GLU A 55 -9.79 -5.10 -0.89
CA GLU A 55 -11.05 -4.38 -1.10
C GLU A 55 -12.15 -5.41 -1.37
N PRO A 56 -13.24 -5.41 -0.56
CA PRO A 56 -14.41 -6.18 -0.90
C PRO A 56 -14.95 -5.70 -2.24
N ALA A 57 -15.32 -6.63 -3.13
CA ALA A 57 -15.89 -6.32 -4.44
C ALA A 57 -17.23 -5.55 -4.36
N THR A 58 -17.86 -5.57 -3.20
CA THR A 58 -18.97 -4.71 -2.81
C THR A 58 -18.39 -3.47 -2.16
N GLY A 59 -18.62 -2.30 -2.74
CA GLY A 59 -18.20 -0.98 -2.24
C GLY A 59 -18.85 -0.55 -0.93
N GLU A 60 -19.06 -1.50 -0.01
CA GLU A 60 -19.41 -1.24 1.36
C GLU A 60 -18.12 -1.05 2.16
N PRO A 61 -17.91 0.14 2.72
CA PRO A 61 -16.80 0.36 3.63
C PRO A 61 -16.98 -0.55 4.87
N ASN A 62 -16.24 -1.65 4.94
CA ASN A 62 -15.99 -2.35 6.20
C ASN A 62 -14.89 -1.58 6.94
N TRP A 63 -15.26 -0.49 7.61
CA TRP A 63 -14.44 0.17 8.63
C TRP A 63 -15.31 0.77 9.73
#